data_AF-A0AAU5HJR9-F1
#
_entry.id   AF-A0AAU5HJR9-F1
#
_cell.length_a   1.000
_cell.length_b   1.000
_cell.length_c   1.000
_cell.angle_alpha   90.00
_cell.angle_beta   90.00
_cell.angle_gamma   90.00
#
_symmetry.space_group_name_H-M   'P 1'
#
loop_
_entity.id
_entity.type
_entity.pdbx_description
1 polymer ?
#
loop_
_entity_poly.entity_id
_entity_poly.type
_entity_poly.pdbx_seq_one_letter_code
_entity_poly.pdbx_strand_id
1 'polypeptide(L)'
;MAPQRFHEQFDQIQRSMPDVILAMGPDDSAEFFYEKGVVLARDGEEARVVEDTVRTHFTAATGLSADAVRRAGPETNRSGITRIQVGDPGVGDRRGDHAVANALRALREPEGRAGRRLVSRNHVVSIAVNACPGDEPVPAPLTEGSNPAPAEAGYDADTAVGVLVIDTGLMHDYRSYPLLAHVQGDAQIRETDDAGVLQQYVGHGTFIAGLVAAVSPNTEVTVRNTLNDAGAILESDFGEALFAAVDQNGWPDVISLSAGTSNGRTDGLLGVEGFMQELRGQRTLLVAAAGNNASATPFWPAAYADLPDYQDVVLSVGALRSDGEFGACFSNHGAWVKAYAPGERLVGPLTGFGAPTPYAYQHTTYDACRFGFTYSCTCQSPTHKGVLSQAGDTEPGSPDQATFEGLARWSGTSFAAPVAAGMVAAFMTANKETDARAARTQLLTGNTEYAEVRGAHVPALRPPTWRPVAVVPLAPPA
;
A
#
# COMPACT_ATOMS: atom_id res chain seq x y z
N MET A 1 13.37 -1.30 24.86
CA MET A 1 14.24 -1.53 23.66
C MET A 1 13.76 -0.65 22.51
N ALA A 2 14.54 -0.44 21.45
CA ALA A 2 14.02 0.25 20.26
C ALA A 2 12.96 -0.63 19.56
N PRO A 3 11.80 -0.07 19.16
CA PRO A 3 10.73 -0.84 18.49
C PRO A 3 11.20 -1.55 17.23
N GLN A 4 10.94 -2.86 17.12
CA GLN A 4 11.28 -3.69 15.94
C GLN A 4 10.09 -3.78 14.97
N ARG A 5 9.63 -2.63 14.46
CA ARG A 5 8.39 -2.47 13.69
C ARG A 5 8.18 -3.48 12.56
N PHE A 6 9.24 -3.81 11.82
CA PHE A 6 9.14 -4.80 10.74
C PHE A 6 8.76 -6.20 11.26
N HIS A 7 9.34 -6.62 12.39
CA HIS A 7 9.07 -7.90 13.02
C HIS A 7 7.68 -7.91 13.69
N GLU A 8 7.31 -6.82 14.36
CA GLU A 8 5.96 -6.66 14.94
C GLU A 8 4.88 -6.81 13.86
N GLN A 9 5.09 -6.19 12.69
CA GLN A 9 4.20 -6.31 11.55
C GLN A 9 4.19 -7.73 10.96
N PHE A 10 5.36 -8.34 10.79
CA PHE A 10 5.47 -9.72 10.31
C PHE A 10 4.62 -10.65 11.18
N ASP A 11 4.78 -10.58 12.50
CA ASP A 11 4.04 -11.41 13.44
C ASP A 11 2.52 -11.15 13.38
N GLN A 12 2.12 -9.90 13.13
CA GLN A 12 0.71 -9.54 12.98
C GLN A 12 0.10 -10.08 11.68
N ILE A 13 0.75 -9.90 10.54
CA ILE A 13 0.28 -10.42 9.25
C ILE A 13 0.26 -11.95 9.27
N GLN A 14 1.27 -12.58 9.90
CA GLN A 14 1.28 -14.04 10.08
C GLN A 14 0.08 -14.52 10.92
N ARG A 15 -0.35 -13.76 11.93
CA ARG A 15 -1.55 -14.09 12.72
C ARG A 15 -2.84 -13.94 11.92
N SER A 16 -2.93 -12.97 11.02
CA SER A 16 -4.12 -12.79 10.17
C SER A 16 -4.19 -13.79 9.02
N MET A 17 -3.07 -14.40 8.63
CA MET A 17 -2.99 -15.44 7.58
C MET A 17 -2.64 -16.82 8.18
N PRO A 18 -3.54 -17.48 8.94
CA PRO A 18 -3.21 -18.72 9.66
C PRO A 18 -2.87 -19.91 8.74
N ASP A 19 -3.38 -19.90 7.50
CA ASP A 19 -3.18 -20.97 6.53
C ASP A 19 -1.92 -20.77 5.66
N VAL A 20 -1.21 -19.65 5.83
CA VAL A 20 -0.04 -19.28 5.03
C VAL A 20 1.16 -19.08 5.96
N ILE A 21 2.23 -19.85 5.75
CA ILE A 21 3.47 -19.63 6.49
C ILE A 21 4.31 -18.58 5.75
N LEU A 22 4.64 -17.50 6.42
CA LEU A 22 5.41 -16.40 5.85
C LEU A 22 6.90 -16.51 6.19
N ALA A 23 7.73 -15.92 5.33
CA ALA A 23 9.14 -15.70 5.54
C ALA A 23 9.49 -14.22 5.31
N MET A 24 10.48 -13.73 6.06
CA MET A 24 11.11 -12.44 5.81
C MET A 24 12.25 -12.61 4.81
N GLY A 25 12.53 -11.61 3.95
CA GLY A 25 13.72 -11.71 3.12
C GLY A 25 14.24 -10.43 2.46
N PRO A 26 15.36 -10.59 1.72
CA PRO A 26 16.27 -11.74 1.78
C PRO A 26 17.29 -11.64 2.94
N ASP A 27 17.78 -12.78 3.43
CA ASP A 27 19.00 -12.93 4.25
C ASP A 27 19.18 -11.86 5.35
N ASP A 28 18.22 -11.81 6.30
CA ASP A 28 18.16 -10.89 7.44
C ASP A 28 17.90 -9.40 7.14
N SER A 29 17.76 -8.97 5.87
CA SER A 29 17.63 -7.53 5.54
C SER A 29 16.26 -6.90 5.87
N ALA A 30 15.27 -7.71 6.26
CA ALA A 30 13.96 -7.23 6.73
C ALA A 30 13.30 -6.22 5.75
N GLU A 31 13.31 -6.55 4.45
CA GLU A 31 12.83 -5.65 3.39
C GLU A 31 11.40 -5.95 2.93
N PHE A 32 11.03 -7.23 2.86
CA PHE A 32 9.70 -7.68 2.44
C PHE A 32 9.31 -9.03 3.04
N PHE A 33 8.04 -9.38 2.91
CA PHE A 33 7.49 -10.68 3.28
C PHE A 33 7.06 -11.46 2.04
N TYR A 34 7.11 -12.78 2.12
CA TYR A 34 6.64 -13.68 1.08
C TYR A 34 6.16 -15.01 1.67
N GLU A 35 5.35 -15.73 0.91
CA GLU A 35 4.92 -17.08 1.26
C GLU A 35 6.11 -18.04 1.22
N LYS A 36 6.33 -18.73 2.34
CA LYS A 36 7.42 -19.70 2.50
C LYS A 36 7.13 -20.98 1.72
N GLY A 37 8.15 -21.53 1.08
CA GLY A 37 8.11 -22.75 0.32
C GLY A 37 7.39 -22.63 -1.03
N VAL A 38 7.00 -21.42 -1.46
CA VAL A 38 6.21 -21.20 -2.67
C VAL A 38 6.85 -20.18 -3.60
N VAL A 39 6.83 -20.49 -4.89
CA VAL A 39 7.20 -19.59 -5.98
C VAL A 39 6.04 -19.40 -6.95
N LEU A 40 6.05 -18.31 -7.70
CA LEU A 40 5.10 -18.05 -8.79
C LEU A 40 5.80 -18.25 -10.13
N ALA A 41 5.03 -18.73 -11.11
CA ALA A 41 5.40 -18.81 -12.51
C ALA A 41 4.17 -18.46 -13.37
N ARG A 42 4.37 -18.07 -14.63
CA ARG A 42 3.25 -17.92 -15.57
C ARG A 42 2.65 -19.28 -15.90
N ASP A 43 1.34 -19.29 -16.14
CA ASP A 43 0.59 -20.50 -16.48
C ASP A 43 1.13 -21.22 -17.73
N GLY A 44 0.70 -22.48 -17.89
CA GLY A 44 1.04 -23.28 -19.07
C GLY A 44 2.49 -23.76 -19.08
N GLU A 45 3.20 -23.52 -20.20
CA GLU A 45 4.54 -24.06 -20.45
C GLU A 45 5.58 -23.54 -19.47
N GLU A 46 5.53 -22.26 -19.09
CA GLU A 46 6.50 -21.67 -18.16
C GLU A 46 6.45 -22.32 -16.79
N ALA A 47 5.24 -22.52 -16.23
CA ALA A 47 5.09 -23.24 -14.99
C ALA A 47 5.67 -24.67 -15.07
N ARG A 48 5.50 -25.39 -16.20
CA ARG A 48 6.14 -26.71 -16.39
C ARG A 48 7.67 -26.61 -16.40
N VAL A 49 8.23 -25.63 -17.12
CA VAL A 49 9.67 -25.40 -17.16
C VAL A 49 10.22 -25.11 -15.75
N VAL A 50 9.51 -24.30 -14.95
CA VAL A 50 9.89 -24.03 -13.57
C VAL A 50 9.85 -25.31 -12.73
N GLU A 51 8.77 -26.08 -12.79
CA GLU A 51 8.65 -27.36 -12.07
C GLU A 51 9.79 -28.33 -12.42
N ASP A 52 10.01 -28.59 -13.71
CA ASP A 52 11.02 -29.55 -14.18
C ASP A 52 12.44 -29.12 -13.81
N THR A 53 12.73 -27.82 -13.95
CA THR A 53 14.03 -27.25 -13.58
C THR A 53 14.28 -27.39 -12.08
N VAL A 54 13.29 -27.04 -11.24
CA VAL A 54 13.43 -27.10 -9.78
C VAL A 54 13.57 -28.55 -9.32
N ARG A 55 12.75 -29.49 -9.81
CA ARG A 55 12.87 -30.93 -9.48
C ARG A 55 14.25 -31.49 -9.82
N THR A 56 14.75 -31.17 -11.01
CA THR A 56 16.06 -31.64 -11.47
C THR A 56 17.17 -31.10 -10.58
N HIS A 57 17.13 -29.81 -10.25
CA HIS A 57 18.13 -29.17 -9.41
C HIS A 57 18.08 -29.67 -7.95
N PHE A 58 16.88 -29.93 -7.43
CA PHE A 58 16.68 -30.37 -6.04
C PHE A 58 17.17 -31.79 -5.79
N THR A 59 17.13 -32.65 -6.81
CA THR A 59 17.76 -33.98 -6.77
C THR A 59 19.27 -33.88 -6.46
N ALA A 60 19.92 -32.76 -6.80
CA ALA A 60 21.33 -32.51 -6.54
C ALA A 60 21.60 -31.72 -5.24
N ALA A 61 20.58 -31.22 -4.55
CA ALA A 61 20.72 -30.32 -3.41
C ALA A 61 20.41 -31.01 -2.07
N THR A 62 21.33 -30.94 -1.12
CA THR A 62 21.18 -31.58 0.19
C THR A 62 20.02 -30.96 0.99
N GLY A 63 19.11 -31.81 1.49
CA GLY A 63 18.00 -31.38 2.35
C GLY A 63 16.76 -30.86 1.61
N LEU A 64 16.74 -30.97 0.28
CA LEU A 64 15.58 -30.64 -0.56
C LEU A 64 15.09 -31.89 -1.29
N SER A 65 13.78 -31.99 -1.54
CA SER A 65 13.18 -33.14 -2.22
C SER A 65 12.44 -32.70 -3.47
N ALA A 66 12.68 -33.40 -4.59
CA ALA A 66 11.93 -33.21 -5.83
C ALA A 66 10.42 -33.54 -5.66
N ASP A 67 10.06 -34.38 -4.69
CA ASP A 67 8.66 -34.73 -4.38
C ASP A 67 7.91 -33.57 -3.72
N ALA A 68 8.64 -32.61 -3.12
CA ALA A 68 8.04 -31.41 -2.55
C ALA A 68 7.56 -30.43 -3.64
N VAL A 69 8.08 -30.54 -4.87
CA VAL A 69 7.70 -29.68 -5.98
C VAL A 69 6.31 -30.08 -6.48
N ARG A 70 5.34 -29.18 -6.45
CA ARG A 70 3.99 -29.42 -7.00
C ARG A 70 3.24 -28.11 -7.18
N ARG A 71 2.28 -28.09 -8.10
CA ARG A 71 1.32 -26.98 -8.22
C ARG A 71 0.49 -26.87 -6.95
N ALA A 72 0.28 -25.64 -6.50
CA ALA A 72 -0.46 -25.26 -5.30
C ALA A 72 -1.58 -24.26 -5.67
N GLY A 73 -2.35 -24.57 -6.72
CA GLY A 73 -3.40 -23.73 -7.26
C GLY A 73 -4.04 -24.35 -8.52
N PRO A 74 -5.02 -23.66 -9.14
CA PRO A 74 -5.61 -24.11 -10.41
C PRO A 74 -4.57 -24.10 -11.54
N GLU A 75 -4.83 -24.87 -12.61
CA GLU A 75 -3.93 -24.91 -13.77
C GLU A 75 -3.88 -23.59 -14.54
N THR A 76 -4.97 -22.83 -14.50
CA THR A 76 -5.09 -21.49 -15.11
C THR A 76 -5.98 -20.60 -14.24
N ASN A 77 -5.74 -19.30 -14.27
CA ASN A 77 -6.59 -18.28 -13.64
C ASN A 77 -6.58 -16.96 -14.45
N ARG A 78 -7.31 -15.93 -13.99
CA ARG A 78 -7.47 -14.69 -14.75
C ARG A 78 -6.18 -13.86 -14.80
N SER A 79 -5.37 -13.95 -13.76
CA SER A 79 -4.05 -13.32 -13.62
C SER A 79 -2.95 -14.03 -14.42
N GLY A 80 -3.18 -15.28 -14.83
CA GLY A 80 -2.27 -16.08 -15.64
C GLY A 80 -1.08 -16.65 -14.86
N ILE A 81 -1.22 -16.84 -13.55
CA ILE A 81 -0.13 -17.17 -12.64
C ILE A 81 -0.38 -18.45 -11.84
N THR A 82 0.57 -19.38 -11.91
CA THR A 82 0.56 -20.62 -11.14
C THR A 82 1.41 -20.47 -9.88
N ARG A 83 0.83 -20.81 -8.73
CA ARG A 83 1.58 -21.05 -7.47
C ARG A 83 2.21 -22.45 -7.51
N ILE A 84 3.51 -22.53 -7.26
CA ILE A 84 4.27 -23.79 -7.22
C ILE A 84 4.91 -23.91 -5.84
N GLN A 85 4.47 -24.92 -5.08
CA GLN A 85 5.16 -25.32 -3.87
C GLN A 85 6.49 -25.96 -4.26
N VAL A 86 7.58 -25.51 -3.68
CA VAL A 86 8.95 -26.01 -3.89
C VAL A 86 9.56 -26.57 -2.60
N GLY A 87 8.95 -26.33 -1.43
CA GLY A 87 9.42 -26.88 -0.16
C GLY A 87 8.28 -27.07 0.84
N ASP A 88 8.57 -27.75 1.94
CA ASP A 88 7.65 -27.77 3.10
C ASP A 88 7.75 -26.43 3.85
N PRO A 89 6.68 -25.62 3.90
CA PRO A 89 6.70 -24.33 4.57
C PRO A 89 6.98 -24.45 6.08
N GLY A 90 6.72 -25.61 6.70
CA GLY A 90 6.98 -25.87 8.12
C GLY A 90 8.46 -26.11 8.48
N VAL A 91 9.35 -26.28 7.50
CA VAL A 91 10.76 -26.62 7.74
C VAL A 91 11.64 -25.36 7.82
N GLY A 92 12.56 -25.30 8.79
CA GLY A 92 13.47 -24.16 8.99
C GLY A 92 12.86 -23.02 9.83
N ASP A 93 13.62 -21.93 10.03
CA ASP A 93 13.14 -20.77 10.81
C ASP A 93 12.37 -19.74 9.94
N ARG A 94 12.04 -18.58 10.52
CA ARG A 94 11.30 -17.49 9.85
C ARG A 94 12.21 -16.53 9.06
N ARG A 95 13.53 -16.64 9.20
CA ARG A 95 14.53 -15.71 8.66
C ARG A 95 15.08 -16.15 7.30
N GLY A 96 14.78 -17.38 6.88
CA GLY A 96 15.22 -17.89 5.60
C GLY A 96 14.31 -18.95 4.99
N ASP A 97 14.30 -18.98 3.66
CA ASP A 97 13.64 -20.00 2.86
C ASP A 97 14.62 -20.57 1.85
N HIS A 98 15.31 -21.64 2.25
CA HIS A 98 16.27 -22.31 1.38
C HIS A 98 15.62 -22.91 0.14
N ALA A 99 14.37 -23.37 0.22
CA ALA A 99 13.69 -23.97 -0.93
C ALA A 99 13.44 -22.92 -2.00
N VAL A 100 12.81 -21.79 -1.63
CA VAL A 100 12.58 -20.67 -2.56
C VAL A 100 13.90 -20.09 -3.06
N ALA A 101 14.89 -19.87 -2.19
CA ALA A 101 16.20 -19.35 -2.61
C ALA A 101 16.91 -20.27 -3.63
N ASN A 102 16.83 -21.59 -3.45
CA ASN A 102 17.37 -22.56 -4.40
C ASN A 102 16.57 -22.62 -5.69
N ALA A 103 15.23 -22.55 -5.64
CA ALA A 103 14.39 -22.49 -6.82
C ALA A 103 14.72 -21.26 -7.70
N LEU A 104 14.79 -20.07 -7.08
CA LEU A 104 15.20 -18.85 -7.78
C LEU A 104 16.62 -18.96 -8.36
N ARG A 105 17.55 -19.64 -7.67
CA ARG A 105 18.91 -19.87 -8.17
C ARG A 105 18.93 -20.82 -9.36
N ALA A 106 18.15 -21.90 -9.32
CA ALA A 106 18.06 -22.91 -10.38
C ALA A 106 17.56 -22.30 -11.71
N LEU A 107 16.71 -21.29 -11.64
CA LEU A 107 16.11 -20.65 -12.82
C LEU A 107 16.98 -19.55 -13.45
N ARG A 108 18.10 -19.14 -12.84
CA ARG A 108 18.96 -18.05 -13.38
C ARG A 108 19.43 -18.29 -14.81
N GLU A 109 19.88 -19.51 -15.12
CA GLU A 109 20.35 -19.86 -16.47
C GLU A 109 19.19 -19.94 -17.48
N PRO A 110 18.07 -20.65 -17.20
CA PRO A 110 16.86 -20.57 -18.02
C PRO A 110 16.37 -19.14 -18.29
N GLU A 111 16.33 -18.28 -17.28
CA GLU A 111 15.94 -16.86 -17.43
C GLU A 111 16.91 -16.10 -18.35
N GLY A 112 18.21 -16.34 -18.21
CA GLY A 112 19.23 -15.78 -19.11
C GLY A 112 19.04 -16.20 -20.56
N ARG A 113 18.63 -17.45 -20.82
CA ARG A 113 18.30 -17.92 -22.17
C ARG A 113 16.99 -17.34 -22.71
N ALA A 114 15.97 -17.23 -21.85
CA ALA A 114 14.67 -16.69 -22.21
C ALA A 114 14.66 -15.17 -22.38
N GLY A 115 15.66 -14.47 -21.83
CA GLY A 115 15.72 -13.00 -21.83
C GLY A 115 14.68 -12.34 -20.93
N ARG A 116 14.04 -13.10 -20.03
CA ARG A 116 13.01 -12.62 -19.11
C ARG A 116 12.91 -13.49 -17.87
N ARG A 117 12.31 -12.92 -16.81
CA ARG A 117 12.02 -13.61 -15.56
C ARG A 117 10.99 -14.73 -15.78
N LEU A 118 11.25 -15.90 -15.22
CA LEU A 118 10.39 -17.08 -15.27
C LEU A 118 9.80 -17.42 -13.90
N VAL A 119 10.45 -17.00 -12.81
CA VAL A 119 10.04 -17.35 -11.45
C VAL A 119 10.12 -16.16 -10.49
N SER A 120 9.17 -16.08 -9.56
CA SER A 120 9.20 -15.10 -8.46
C SER A 120 8.88 -15.73 -7.11
N ARG A 121 9.17 -15.02 -6.02
CA ARG A 121 8.52 -15.31 -4.74
C ARG A 121 7.05 -14.90 -4.86
N ASN A 122 6.18 -15.51 -4.06
CA ASN A 122 4.82 -15.02 -3.85
C ASN A 122 4.86 -13.98 -2.73
N HIS A 123 5.07 -12.70 -3.07
CA HIS A 123 5.27 -11.66 -2.06
C HIS A 123 3.97 -11.34 -1.32
N VAL A 124 4.08 -10.70 -0.16
CA VAL A 124 2.95 -10.05 0.49
C VAL A 124 2.91 -8.60 0.02
N VAL A 125 1.75 -8.20 -0.52
CA VAL A 125 1.39 -6.81 -0.80
C VAL A 125 0.66 -6.27 0.41
N SER A 126 1.03 -5.07 0.89
CA SER A 126 0.42 -4.50 2.09
C SER A 126 0.32 -2.98 2.07
N ILE A 127 -0.67 -2.43 2.78
CA ILE A 127 -0.84 -0.99 3.04
C ILE A 127 0.23 -0.41 3.98
N ALA A 128 1.03 -1.26 4.64
CA ALA A 128 1.80 -0.86 5.83
C ALA A 128 3.27 -1.34 5.85
N VAL A 129 3.95 -1.59 4.73
CA VAL A 129 5.31 -2.18 4.73
C VAL A 129 6.30 -1.35 5.59
N ASN A 130 6.65 -1.84 6.80
CA ASN A 130 7.38 -1.19 7.92
C ASN A 130 6.57 -0.38 8.98
N ALA A 131 5.35 -0.84 9.24
CA ALA A 131 4.32 -0.35 10.16
C ALA A 131 3.55 0.88 9.67
N CYS A 132 2.22 0.74 9.72
CA CYS A 132 1.17 1.68 9.36
C CYS A 132 1.34 2.39 8.00
N PRO A 133 0.28 2.97 7.42
CA PRO A 133 0.49 4.26 6.74
C PRO A 133 1.40 5.10 7.66
N GLY A 134 2.42 5.84 7.21
CA GLY A 134 3.29 6.77 7.99
C GLY A 134 3.27 6.89 9.55
N ASP A 135 2.12 6.85 10.22
CA ASP A 135 1.82 6.65 11.66
C ASP A 135 0.49 5.88 11.91
N GLU A 136 0.15 5.63 13.18
CA GLU A 136 -1.20 5.18 13.58
C GLU A 136 -2.21 6.35 13.55
N PRO A 137 -3.52 6.07 13.36
CA PRO A 137 -4.52 7.12 13.35
C PRO A 137 -4.57 7.81 14.73
N VAL A 138 -4.72 9.14 14.71
CA VAL A 138 -4.86 9.98 15.91
C VAL A 138 -6.23 10.65 15.86
N PRO A 139 -7.03 10.69 16.94
CA PRO A 139 -8.34 11.33 16.89
C PRO A 139 -8.23 12.81 16.57
N ALA A 140 -9.12 13.30 15.70
CA ALA A 140 -9.25 14.71 15.36
C ALA A 140 -10.64 15.23 15.78
N PRO A 141 -10.74 16.44 16.37
CA PRO A 141 -12.04 17.02 16.70
C PRO A 141 -12.89 17.28 15.45
N LEU A 142 -14.19 17.01 15.52
CA LEU A 142 -15.12 17.31 14.42
C LEU A 142 -15.09 18.79 14.02
N THR A 143 -14.80 19.69 14.98
CA THR A 143 -14.68 21.14 14.75
C THR A 143 -13.46 21.54 13.91
N GLU A 144 -12.45 20.67 13.79
CA GLU A 144 -11.28 20.91 12.94
C GLU A 144 -11.63 20.79 11.46
N GLY A 145 -12.61 19.93 11.12
CA GLY A 145 -12.95 19.59 9.74
C GLY A 145 -11.88 18.74 9.05
N SER A 146 -12.12 18.35 7.79
CA SER A 146 -11.13 17.61 7.01
C SER A 146 -10.03 18.53 6.48
N ASN A 147 -8.83 17.97 6.28
CA ASN A 147 -7.72 18.60 5.61
C ASN A 147 -7.06 17.56 4.67
N PRO A 148 -7.27 17.63 3.35
CA PRO A 148 -7.87 18.75 2.60
C PRO A 148 -9.34 19.02 2.95
N ALA A 149 -9.73 20.29 2.93
CA ALA A 149 -11.14 20.66 3.04
C ALA A 149 -11.88 20.27 1.76
N PRO A 150 -13.22 20.10 1.80
CA PRO A 150 -14.00 19.81 0.60
C PRO A 150 -13.88 20.96 -0.42
N ALA A 151 -13.59 20.64 -1.67
CA ALA A 151 -13.65 21.61 -2.76
C ALA A 151 -15.08 22.10 -2.97
N GLU A 152 -15.25 23.35 -3.41
CA GLU A 152 -16.57 23.98 -3.64
C GLU A 152 -17.28 23.49 -4.92
N ALA A 153 -16.92 22.31 -5.43
CA ALA A 153 -17.55 21.72 -6.60
C ALA A 153 -18.81 20.93 -6.21
N GLY A 154 -19.85 21.00 -7.04
CA GLY A 154 -21.01 20.13 -6.92
C GLY A 154 -20.75 18.74 -7.50
N TYR A 155 -21.64 17.80 -7.18
CA TYR A 155 -21.71 16.50 -7.85
C TYR A 155 -22.70 16.57 -9.03
N ASP A 156 -22.30 15.98 -10.15
CA ASP A 156 -23.08 15.79 -11.36
C ASP A 156 -22.85 14.38 -11.91
N ALA A 157 -23.87 13.53 -11.80
CA ALA A 157 -23.81 12.12 -12.19
C ALA A 157 -23.41 11.90 -13.66
N ASP A 158 -23.72 12.85 -14.56
CA ASP A 158 -23.41 12.70 -15.99
C ASP A 158 -21.93 12.97 -16.31
N THR A 159 -21.21 13.61 -15.38
CA THR A 159 -19.80 13.99 -15.56
C THR A 159 -18.87 13.51 -14.44
N ALA A 160 -19.41 12.77 -13.47
CA ALA A 160 -18.66 12.26 -12.34
C ALA A 160 -17.56 11.30 -12.80
N VAL A 161 -16.34 11.51 -12.27
CA VAL A 161 -15.19 10.66 -12.59
C VAL A 161 -15.27 9.38 -11.76
N GLY A 162 -15.19 8.22 -12.40
CA GLY A 162 -15.21 6.92 -11.74
C GLY A 162 -13.86 6.63 -11.08
N VAL A 163 -13.86 6.48 -9.74
CA VAL A 163 -12.66 6.15 -8.96
C VAL A 163 -12.84 4.83 -8.24
N LEU A 164 -12.02 3.84 -8.58
CA LEU A 164 -11.95 2.56 -7.87
C LEU A 164 -10.84 2.61 -6.82
N VAL A 165 -11.19 2.44 -5.56
CA VAL A 165 -10.25 2.35 -4.44
C VAL A 165 -10.06 0.87 -4.09
N ILE A 166 -8.84 0.37 -4.16
CA ILE A 166 -8.49 -1.00 -3.75
C ILE A 166 -7.84 -0.94 -2.37
N ASP A 167 -8.60 -1.31 -1.33
CA ASP A 167 -8.18 -1.08 0.07
C ASP A 167 -8.87 -2.03 1.08
N THR A 168 -9.16 -1.59 2.31
CA THR A 168 -9.73 -2.36 3.43
C THR A 168 -11.26 -2.29 3.55
N GLY A 169 -11.93 -1.67 2.57
CA GLY A 169 -13.38 -1.50 2.56
C GLY A 169 -13.88 -0.26 3.32
N LEU A 170 -15.21 -0.19 3.47
CA LEU A 170 -15.94 0.91 4.08
C LEU A 170 -16.45 0.54 5.47
N MET A 171 -16.26 1.44 6.42
CA MET A 171 -16.89 1.38 7.74
C MET A 171 -18.41 1.35 7.59
N HIS A 172 -19.13 0.60 8.43
CA HIS A 172 -20.55 0.29 8.28
C HIS A 172 -21.45 1.52 8.20
N ASP A 173 -21.06 2.61 8.85
CA ASP A 173 -21.77 3.89 8.97
C ASP A 173 -21.11 5.02 8.19
N TYR A 174 -20.27 4.71 7.19
CA TYR A 174 -19.60 5.71 6.33
C TYR A 174 -20.53 6.78 5.76
N ARG A 175 -21.79 6.43 5.47
CA ARG A 175 -22.81 7.35 4.93
C ARG A 175 -23.28 8.42 5.92
N SER A 176 -22.93 8.31 7.20
CA SER A 176 -23.16 9.37 8.19
C SER A 176 -22.32 10.62 7.90
N TYR A 177 -21.20 10.48 7.19
CA TYR A 177 -20.35 11.59 6.82
C TYR A 177 -20.77 12.14 5.43
N PRO A 178 -21.25 13.39 5.34
CA PRO A 178 -21.90 13.91 4.12
C PRO A 178 -21.08 13.83 2.83
N LEU A 179 -19.75 13.96 2.91
CA LEU A 179 -18.87 13.86 1.73
C LEU A 179 -18.88 12.47 1.10
N LEU A 180 -19.31 11.44 1.83
CA LEU A 180 -19.33 10.06 1.35
C LEU A 180 -20.69 9.67 0.74
N ALA A 181 -21.58 10.64 0.44
CA ALA A 181 -22.89 10.38 -0.12
C ALA A 181 -22.85 9.59 -1.45
N HIS A 182 -21.84 9.88 -2.29
CA HIS A 182 -21.62 9.27 -3.60
C HIS A 182 -20.54 8.17 -3.58
N VAL A 183 -20.25 7.65 -2.40
CA VAL A 183 -19.34 6.53 -2.21
C VAL A 183 -20.14 5.25 -2.04
N GLN A 184 -19.63 4.16 -2.59
CA GLN A 184 -20.15 2.81 -2.42
C GLN A 184 -19.00 1.82 -2.36
N GLY A 185 -19.28 0.56 -2.02
CA GLY A 185 -18.24 -0.45 -1.95
C GLY A 185 -18.54 -1.55 -0.97
N ASP A 186 -17.55 -2.41 -0.80
CA ASP A 186 -17.61 -3.51 0.15
C ASP A 186 -17.41 -3.00 1.57
N ALA A 187 -18.13 -3.58 2.52
CA ALA A 187 -17.97 -3.26 3.93
C ALA A 187 -16.64 -3.80 4.47
N GLN A 188 -16.07 -3.08 5.43
CA GLN A 188 -15.01 -3.58 6.27
C GLN A 188 -15.52 -4.81 7.06
N ILE A 189 -14.76 -5.92 7.03
CA ILE A 189 -15.21 -7.20 7.59
C ILE A 189 -15.40 -7.12 9.11
N ARG A 190 -14.45 -6.50 9.81
CA ARG A 190 -14.46 -6.39 11.26
C ARG A 190 -13.86 -5.06 11.70
N GLU A 191 -14.65 -4.28 12.42
CA GLU A 191 -14.24 -2.94 12.87
C GLU A 191 -13.66 -2.95 14.27
N THR A 192 -14.25 -3.73 15.17
CA THR A 192 -13.83 -3.84 16.57
C THR A 192 -13.50 -5.27 16.97
N ASP A 193 -12.72 -5.42 18.03
CA ASP A 193 -12.62 -6.67 18.77
C ASP A 193 -13.89 -6.93 19.61
N ASP A 194 -13.88 -8.02 20.38
CA ASP A 194 -15.02 -8.44 21.22
C ASP A 194 -15.24 -7.50 22.43
N ALA A 195 -14.27 -6.63 22.73
CA ALA A 195 -14.36 -5.61 23.77
C ALA A 195 -14.82 -4.24 23.22
N GLY A 196 -15.08 -4.14 21.91
CA GLY A 196 -15.50 -2.89 21.26
C GLY A 196 -14.34 -1.94 20.97
N VAL A 197 -13.08 -2.41 21.02
CA VAL A 197 -11.90 -1.62 20.65
C VAL A 197 -11.65 -1.72 19.16
N LEU A 198 -11.44 -0.59 18.50
CA LEU A 198 -11.13 -0.49 17.08
C LEU A 198 -9.90 -1.32 16.71
N GLN A 199 -10.01 -2.09 15.64
CA GLN A 199 -8.90 -2.89 15.13
C GLN A 199 -7.84 -2.04 14.43
N GLN A 200 -6.63 -2.56 14.36
CA GLN A 200 -5.56 -1.93 13.60
C GLN A 200 -5.97 -1.77 12.12
N TYR A 201 -5.72 -0.60 11.55
CA TYR A 201 -6.02 -0.24 10.15
C TYR A 201 -7.50 -0.16 9.76
N VAL A 202 -8.39 -0.24 10.75
CA VAL A 202 -9.80 0.02 10.53
C VAL A 202 -10.02 1.43 9.97
N GLY A 203 -10.96 1.56 9.02
CA GLY A 203 -11.31 2.83 8.40
C GLY A 203 -10.30 3.36 7.37
N HIS A 204 -9.23 2.64 7.03
CA HIS A 204 -8.25 3.08 6.02
C HIS A 204 -8.90 3.36 4.65
N GLY A 205 -9.68 2.42 4.12
CA GLY A 205 -10.41 2.62 2.86
C GLY A 205 -11.45 3.75 2.93
N THR A 206 -12.09 3.92 4.08
CA THR A 206 -13.06 5.01 4.32
C THR A 206 -12.37 6.38 4.34
N PHE A 207 -11.23 6.46 5.01
CA PHE A 207 -10.40 7.66 5.07
C PHE A 207 -9.93 8.07 3.66
N ILE A 208 -9.45 7.09 2.88
CA ILE A 208 -9.05 7.28 1.49
C ILE A 208 -10.20 7.79 0.62
N ALA A 209 -11.37 7.17 0.70
CA ALA A 209 -12.55 7.62 -0.04
C ALA A 209 -12.93 9.06 0.35
N GLY A 210 -12.80 9.41 1.63
CA GLY A 210 -13.01 10.77 2.12
C GLY A 210 -12.03 11.79 1.54
N LEU A 211 -10.75 11.42 1.38
CA LEU A 211 -9.75 12.29 0.75
C LEU A 211 -10.07 12.53 -0.74
N VAL A 212 -10.43 11.48 -1.49
CA VAL A 212 -10.81 11.60 -2.90
C VAL A 212 -12.03 12.52 -3.02
N ALA A 213 -13.08 12.27 -2.24
CA ALA A 213 -14.32 13.07 -2.26
C ALA A 213 -14.11 14.52 -1.79
N ALA A 214 -13.18 14.77 -0.85
CA ALA A 214 -12.83 16.13 -0.44
C ALA A 214 -12.10 16.90 -1.54
N VAL A 215 -11.15 16.26 -2.24
CA VAL A 215 -10.37 16.91 -3.31
C VAL A 215 -11.20 17.07 -4.59
N SER A 216 -12.04 16.09 -4.92
CA SER A 216 -12.90 16.09 -6.10
C SER A 216 -14.30 15.58 -5.76
N PRO A 217 -15.22 16.46 -5.31
CA PRO A 217 -16.60 16.08 -4.99
C PRO A 217 -17.38 15.49 -6.17
N ASN A 218 -17.00 15.82 -7.42
CA ASN A 218 -17.59 15.23 -8.63
C ASN A 218 -16.96 13.88 -8.98
N THR A 219 -16.99 12.93 -8.04
CA THR A 219 -16.48 11.57 -8.23
C THR A 219 -17.52 10.55 -7.80
N GLU A 220 -17.53 9.41 -8.49
CA GLU A 220 -18.19 8.20 -8.01
C GLU A 220 -17.13 7.24 -7.52
N VAL A 221 -17.04 7.07 -6.19
CA VAL A 221 -16.01 6.25 -5.57
C VAL A 221 -16.57 4.88 -5.25
N THR A 222 -15.94 3.83 -5.79
CA THR A 222 -16.20 2.44 -5.41
C THR A 222 -15.02 1.89 -4.63
N VAL A 223 -15.22 1.46 -3.39
CA VAL A 223 -14.18 0.86 -2.55
C VAL A 223 -14.30 -0.66 -2.57
N ARG A 224 -13.23 -1.35 -2.93
CA ARG A 224 -13.12 -2.81 -2.88
C ARG A 224 -12.34 -3.23 -1.66
N ASN A 225 -12.88 -4.23 -0.97
CA ASN A 225 -12.26 -4.73 0.24
C ASN A 225 -11.32 -5.91 -0.08
N THR A 226 -10.12 -5.58 -0.55
CA THR A 226 -9.11 -6.53 -1.05
C THR A 226 -8.03 -6.85 -0.01
N LEU A 227 -7.76 -5.94 0.93
CA LEU A 227 -6.61 -6.02 1.86
C LEU A 227 -7.08 -6.32 3.31
N ASN A 228 -7.81 -7.41 3.50
CA ASN A 228 -8.50 -7.70 4.77
C ASN A 228 -7.62 -8.27 5.88
N ASP A 229 -6.56 -9.00 5.53
CA ASP A 229 -5.75 -9.71 6.51
C ASP A 229 -4.67 -8.78 7.08
N ALA A 230 -5.08 -7.94 8.04
CA ALA A 230 -4.24 -6.88 8.60
C ALA A 230 -3.67 -5.93 7.53
N GLY A 231 -4.46 -5.62 6.50
CA GLY A 231 -4.02 -4.75 5.41
C GLY A 231 -3.06 -5.42 4.43
N ALA A 232 -3.12 -6.75 4.30
CA ALA A 232 -2.21 -7.52 3.46
C ALA A 232 -2.93 -8.58 2.61
N ILE A 233 -2.28 -8.97 1.51
CA ILE A 233 -2.73 -10.00 0.56
C ILE A 233 -1.49 -10.62 -0.11
N LEU A 234 -1.57 -11.90 -0.51
CA LEU A 234 -0.53 -12.51 -1.33
C LEU A 234 -0.57 -11.98 -2.76
N GLU A 235 0.59 -11.80 -3.38
CA GLU A 235 0.75 -11.28 -4.74
C GLU A 235 -0.06 -12.08 -5.77
N SER A 236 -0.12 -13.40 -5.62
CA SER A 236 -0.92 -14.30 -6.47
C SER A 236 -2.43 -14.03 -6.35
N ASP A 237 -2.94 -13.80 -5.15
CA ASP A 237 -4.36 -13.53 -4.93
C ASP A 237 -4.70 -12.07 -5.28
N PHE A 238 -3.73 -11.17 -5.17
CA PHE A 238 -3.89 -9.75 -5.48
C PHE A 238 -4.18 -9.50 -6.96
N GLY A 239 -3.49 -10.19 -7.87
CA GLY A 239 -3.76 -10.12 -9.30
C GLY A 239 -5.20 -10.51 -9.65
N GLU A 240 -5.69 -11.62 -9.08
CA GLU A 240 -7.09 -12.06 -9.23
C GLU A 240 -8.06 -11.04 -8.65
N ALA A 241 -7.78 -10.49 -7.47
CA ALA A 241 -8.66 -9.51 -6.83
C ALA A 241 -8.78 -8.21 -7.65
N LEU A 242 -7.68 -7.75 -8.27
CA LEU A 242 -7.71 -6.60 -9.18
C LEU A 242 -8.59 -6.87 -10.41
N PHE A 243 -8.47 -8.06 -11.01
CA PHE A 243 -9.35 -8.45 -12.11
C PHE A 243 -10.81 -8.57 -11.69
N ALA A 244 -11.09 -9.22 -10.56
CA ALA A 244 -12.45 -9.34 -10.03
C ALA A 244 -13.10 -7.96 -9.81
N ALA A 245 -12.32 -6.98 -9.34
CA ALA A 245 -12.80 -5.61 -9.13
C ALA A 245 -13.24 -4.92 -10.43
N VAL A 246 -12.44 -5.03 -11.51
CA VAL A 246 -12.77 -4.40 -12.80
C VAL A 246 -13.78 -5.22 -13.61
N ASP A 247 -13.80 -6.55 -13.46
CA ASP A 247 -14.78 -7.41 -14.14
C ASP A 247 -16.19 -7.20 -13.56
N GLN A 248 -16.31 -6.83 -12.27
CA GLN A 248 -17.59 -6.58 -11.62
C GLN A 248 -18.26 -5.26 -12.05
N ASN A 249 -17.48 -4.19 -12.26
CA ASN A 249 -18.01 -2.84 -12.48
C ASN A 249 -17.51 -2.15 -13.75
N GLY A 250 -16.70 -2.84 -14.55
CA GLY A 250 -15.97 -2.24 -15.66
C GLY A 250 -14.72 -1.51 -15.20
N TRP A 251 -13.94 -1.08 -16.18
CA TRP A 251 -12.74 -0.28 -15.97
C TRP A 251 -13.11 1.15 -15.56
N PRO A 252 -12.62 1.65 -14.41
CA PRO A 252 -12.86 3.02 -13.96
C PRO A 252 -11.96 4.02 -14.71
N ASP A 253 -12.17 5.32 -14.52
CA ASP A 253 -11.21 6.33 -14.99
C ASP A 253 -9.90 6.25 -14.20
N VAL A 254 -10.00 6.11 -12.88
CA VAL A 254 -8.84 6.06 -11.98
C VAL A 254 -8.95 4.87 -11.04
N ILE A 255 -7.86 4.10 -10.90
CA ILE A 255 -7.65 3.15 -9.81
C ILE A 255 -6.73 3.82 -8.80
N SER A 256 -7.20 4.00 -7.56
CA SER A 256 -6.39 4.44 -6.43
C SER A 256 -5.96 3.23 -5.61
N LEU A 257 -4.65 3.00 -5.53
CA LEU A 257 -4.06 1.86 -4.84
C LEU A 257 -3.05 2.30 -3.79
N SER A 258 -3.40 2.08 -2.53
CA SER A 258 -2.61 2.51 -1.37
C SER A 258 -1.89 1.35 -0.68
N ALA A 259 -1.42 0.39 -1.47
CA ALA A 259 -0.68 -0.78 -1.03
C ALA A 259 0.45 -1.13 -2.01
N GLY A 260 1.45 -1.87 -1.51
CA GLY A 260 2.51 -2.39 -2.35
C GLY A 260 3.53 -3.22 -1.59
N THR A 261 4.65 -3.52 -2.24
CA THR A 261 5.78 -4.23 -1.63
C THR A 261 7.10 -3.97 -2.38
N SER A 262 8.22 -4.05 -1.66
CA SER A 262 9.51 -4.24 -2.31
C SER A 262 9.64 -5.72 -2.72
N ASN A 263 10.26 -6.00 -3.86
CA ASN A 263 10.57 -7.37 -4.27
C ASN A 263 12.08 -7.63 -4.43
N GLY A 264 12.91 -6.66 -4.01
CA GLY A 264 14.37 -6.69 -4.17
C GLY A 264 14.86 -6.67 -5.62
N ARG A 265 14.00 -6.25 -6.57
CA ARG A 265 14.28 -6.26 -8.01
C ARG A 265 13.78 -4.98 -8.68
N THR A 266 14.20 -4.82 -9.94
CA THR A 266 13.82 -3.71 -10.82
C THR A 266 12.73 -4.09 -11.82
N ASP A 267 12.29 -5.35 -11.83
CA ASP A 267 11.12 -5.82 -12.55
C ASP A 267 9.94 -5.98 -11.59
N GLY A 268 8.72 -5.93 -12.14
CA GLY A 268 7.49 -5.88 -11.35
C GLY A 268 7.12 -7.17 -10.63
N LEU A 269 5.88 -7.18 -10.13
CA LEU A 269 5.26 -8.34 -9.48
C LEU A 269 4.73 -9.28 -10.56
N LEU A 270 5.17 -10.54 -10.54
CA LEU A 270 4.74 -11.54 -11.51
C LEU A 270 3.24 -11.82 -11.37
N GLY A 271 2.73 -11.88 -10.13
CA GLY A 271 1.31 -12.06 -9.80
C GLY A 271 0.39 -10.96 -10.33
N VAL A 272 0.92 -9.76 -10.57
CA VAL A 272 0.16 -8.58 -11.03
C VAL A 272 0.42 -8.29 -12.52
N GLU A 273 1.36 -8.99 -13.14
CA GLU A 273 1.81 -8.69 -14.51
C GLU A 273 0.67 -8.79 -15.52
N GLY A 274 -0.16 -9.83 -15.45
CA GLY A 274 -1.31 -10.00 -16.34
C GLY A 274 -2.29 -8.83 -16.27
N PHE A 275 -2.59 -8.36 -15.05
CA PHE A 275 -3.44 -7.19 -14.84
C PHE A 275 -2.82 -5.93 -15.43
N MET A 276 -1.53 -5.69 -15.18
CA MET A 276 -0.83 -4.53 -15.73
C MET A 276 -0.82 -4.55 -17.26
N GLN A 277 -0.59 -5.72 -17.86
CA GLN A 277 -0.60 -5.87 -19.32
C GLN A 277 -1.96 -5.50 -19.92
N GLU A 278 -3.07 -5.93 -19.31
CA GLU A 278 -4.41 -5.58 -19.77
C GLU A 278 -4.73 -4.10 -19.51
N LEU A 279 -4.36 -3.58 -18.34
CA LEU A 279 -4.51 -2.17 -17.98
C LEU A 279 -3.89 -1.25 -19.06
N ARG A 280 -2.74 -1.60 -19.66
CA ARG A 280 -2.14 -0.80 -20.75
C ARG A 280 -3.10 -0.51 -21.90
N GLY A 281 -3.98 -1.46 -22.24
CA GLY A 281 -4.97 -1.32 -23.30
C GLY A 281 -6.19 -0.46 -22.93
N GLN A 282 -6.29 -0.03 -21.68
CA GLN A 282 -7.42 0.73 -21.15
C GLN A 282 -7.13 2.23 -21.09
N ARG A 283 -8.14 3.06 -20.84
CA ARG A 283 -7.97 4.51 -20.56
C ARG A 283 -7.73 4.79 -19.07
N THR A 284 -7.90 3.78 -18.24
CA THR A 284 -7.73 3.83 -16.80
C THR A 284 -6.30 4.23 -16.42
N LEU A 285 -6.18 5.13 -15.44
CA LEU A 285 -4.94 5.49 -14.78
C LEU A 285 -4.82 4.75 -13.44
N LEU A 286 -3.67 4.10 -13.18
CA LEU A 286 -3.34 3.60 -11.85
C LEU A 286 -2.57 4.66 -11.07
N VAL A 287 -3.10 5.12 -9.95
CA VAL A 287 -2.41 6.02 -9.00
C VAL A 287 -2.02 5.21 -7.77
N ALA A 288 -0.71 5.04 -7.56
CA ALA A 288 -0.18 4.10 -6.57
C ALA A 288 0.79 4.76 -5.57
N ALA A 289 0.64 4.39 -4.30
CA ALA A 289 1.48 4.89 -3.20
C ALA A 289 2.94 4.40 -3.30
N ALA A 290 3.90 5.30 -3.05
CA ALA A 290 5.32 4.97 -3.12
C ALA A 290 5.84 4.12 -1.94
N GLY A 291 5.13 4.04 -0.82
CA GLY A 291 5.57 3.30 0.37
C GLY A 291 6.31 4.18 1.41
N ASN A 292 6.44 3.65 2.63
CA ASN A 292 6.73 4.42 3.84
C ASN A 292 8.08 4.05 4.49
N ASN A 293 9.08 3.68 3.67
CA ASN A 293 10.36 3.13 4.14
C ASN A 293 11.52 4.14 4.09
N ALA A 294 11.26 5.38 3.67
CA ALA A 294 12.26 6.38 3.34
C ALA A 294 13.36 5.85 2.40
N SER A 295 12.99 4.95 1.48
CA SER A 295 13.89 4.18 0.63
C SER A 295 13.83 4.63 -0.83
N ALA A 296 14.94 4.43 -1.54
CA ALA A 296 15.01 4.59 -3.00
C ALA A 296 14.66 3.28 -3.76
N THR A 297 14.54 2.16 -3.05
CA THR A 297 14.21 0.84 -3.63
C THR A 297 12.83 0.89 -4.31
N PRO A 298 12.69 0.33 -5.53
CA PRO A 298 11.39 0.21 -6.20
C PRO A 298 10.32 -0.44 -5.31
N PHE A 299 9.15 0.19 -5.26
CA PHE A 299 7.98 -0.28 -4.52
C PHE A 299 6.85 -0.56 -5.51
N TRP A 300 6.39 -1.80 -5.57
CA TRP A 300 5.46 -2.26 -6.60
C TRP A 300 4.02 -2.32 -6.08
N PRO A 301 3.02 -1.89 -6.87
CA PRO A 301 3.11 -1.57 -8.30
C PRO A 301 3.43 -0.11 -8.65
N ALA A 302 3.67 0.79 -7.69
CA ALA A 302 3.99 2.19 -8.01
C ALA A 302 5.19 2.34 -8.95
N ALA A 303 6.24 1.53 -8.78
CA ALA A 303 7.45 1.57 -9.59
C ALA A 303 7.24 1.19 -11.07
N TYR A 304 6.08 0.62 -11.46
CA TYR A 304 5.74 0.47 -12.89
C TYR A 304 5.78 1.81 -13.63
N ALA A 305 5.58 2.94 -12.95
CA ALA A 305 5.67 4.28 -13.54
C ALA A 305 7.04 4.60 -14.17
N ASP A 306 8.10 3.83 -13.83
CA ASP A 306 9.44 3.99 -14.42
C ASP A 306 9.73 3.02 -15.57
N LEU A 307 8.85 2.06 -15.81
CA LEU A 307 8.99 1.12 -16.91
C LEU A 307 8.45 1.74 -18.20
N PRO A 308 9.16 1.64 -19.34
CA PRO A 308 8.77 2.29 -20.60
C PRO A 308 7.34 1.98 -21.05
N ASP A 309 6.90 0.75 -20.84
CA ASP A 309 5.58 0.26 -21.24
C ASP A 309 4.42 0.76 -20.35
N TYR A 310 4.73 1.42 -19.23
CA TYR A 310 3.76 1.76 -18.18
C TYR A 310 3.89 3.20 -17.67
N GLN A 311 4.83 3.99 -18.20
CA GLN A 311 5.12 5.36 -17.74
C GLN A 311 3.95 6.35 -17.90
N ASP A 312 3.02 6.06 -18.80
CA ASP A 312 1.77 6.80 -19.05
C ASP A 312 0.55 6.14 -18.38
N VAL A 313 0.72 4.92 -17.87
CA VAL A 313 -0.32 4.11 -17.23
C VAL A 313 -0.36 4.28 -15.72
N VAL A 314 0.80 4.49 -15.10
CA VAL A 314 0.95 4.54 -13.64
C VAL A 314 1.44 5.92 -13.19
N LEU A 315 0.80 6.48 -12.18
CA LEU A 315 1.29 7.63 -11.42
C LEU A 315 1.73 7.16 -10.03
N SER A 316 3.04 7.12 -9.79
CA SER A 316 3.61 6.84 -8.48
C SER A 316 3.67 8.10 -7.62
N VAL A 317 3.20 8.00 -6.38
CA VAL A 317 2.99 9.17 -5.51
C VAL A 317 3.69 9.00 -4.18
N GLY A 318 4.64 9.90 -3.92
CA GLY A 318 5.26 10.09 -2.61
C GLY A 318 4.48 11.06 -1.71
N ALA A 319 4.84 11.11 -0.44
CA ALA A 319 4.18 11.95 0.56
C ALA A 319 4.98 13.21 0.85
N LEU A 320 4.32 14.36 0.81
CA LEU A 320 4.84 15.63 1.31
C LEU A 320 4.67 15.72 2.82
N ARG A 321 5.63 16.38 3.45
CA ARG A 321 5.62 16.85 4.84
C ARG A 321 4.46 17.82 5.06
N SER A 322 4.06 18.03 6.31
CA SER A 322 2.86 18.82 6.65
C SER A 322 2.90 20.28 6.18
N ASP A 323 4.08 20.86 5.94
CA ASP A 323 4.24 22.21 5.37
C ASP A 323 4.25 22.22 3.83
N GLY A 324 4.38 21.05 3.20
CA GLY A 324 4.35 20.87 1.75
C GLY A 324 5.67 21.22 1.05
N GLU A 325 6.69 21.69 1.79
CA GLU A 325 7.95 22.14 1.22
C GLU A 325 8.91 20.98 0.95
N PHE A 326 8.84 19.93 1.76
CA PHE A 326 9.73 18.78 1.70
C PHE A 326 8.96 17.45 1.63
N GLY A 327 9.65 16.37 1.26
CA GLY A 327 9.14 15.01 1.46
C GLY A 327 8.99 14.67 2.94
N ALA A 328 7.92 13.96 3.30
CA ALA A 328 7.73 13.43 4.65
C ALA A 328 8.84 12.44 4.99
N CYS A 329 9.24 12.33 6.27
CA CYS A 329 10.41 11.55 6.66
C CYS A 329 10.36 10.08 6.23
N PHE A 330 9.16 9.51 6.14
CA PHE A 330 8.91 8.12 5.76
C PHE A 330 8.76 7.91 4.24
N SER A 331 8.56 8.95 3.44
CA SER A 331 8.24 8.77 2.01
C SER A 331 9.39 8.09 1.28
N ASN A 332 9.08 7.01 0.57
CA ASN A 332 9.98 6.50 -0.47
C ASN A 332 10.19 7.56 -1.56
N HIS A 333 11.32 7.43 -2.25
CA HIS A 333 11.83 8.44 -3.18
C HIS A 333 12.62 7.82 -4.34
N GLY A 334 13.11 8.65 -5.25
CA GLY A 334 13.88 8.22 -6.42
C GLY A 334 13.18 8.53 -7.74
N ALA A 335 13.86 8.25 -8.85
CA ALA A 335 13.39 8.61 -10.20
C ALA A 335 12.05 7.94 -10.59
N TRP A 336 11.75 6.79 -9.98
CA TRP A 336 10.50 6.06 -10.21
C TRP A 336 9.29 6.70 -9.53
N VAL A 337 9.47 7.62 -8.57
CA VAL A 337 8.39 8.41 -7.95
C VAL A 337 8.14 9.66 -8.78
N LYS A 338 6.96 9.76 -9.42
CA LYS A 338 6.70 10.79 -10.45
C LYS A 338 6.08 12.07 -9.90
N ALA A 339 5.42 12.01 -8.75
CA ALA A 339 4.87 13.19 -8.07
C ALA A 339 4.80 12.98 -6.56
N TYR A 340 4.65 14.08 -5.82
CA TYR A 340 4.42 14.06 -4.38
C TYR A 340 3.17 14.88 -4.04
N ALA A 341 2.35 14.38 -3.13
CA ALA A 341 1.15 15.07 -2.66
C ALA A 341 1.13 15.11 -1.12
N PRO A 342 0.36 16.00 -0.48
CA PRO A 342 0.20 16.02 0.96
C PRO A 342 -0.09 14.62 1.52
N GLY A 343 0.71 14.18 2.50
CA GLY A 343 0.56 12.85 3.08
C GLY A 343 0.98 12.76 4.54
N GLU A 344 1.33 13.88 5.19
CA GLU A 344 1.62 13.91 6.63
C GLU A 344 0.50 14.64 7.35
N ARG A 345 -0.10 13.98 8.36
CA ARG A 345 -1.10 14.56 9.26
C ARG A 345 -2.33 15.12 8.55
N LEU A 346 -2.81 14.43 7.51
CA LEU A 346 -4.09 14.75 6.88
C LEU A 346 -5.23 14.44 7.84
N VAL A 347 -6.34 15.16 7.71
CA VAL A 347 -7.54 14.94 8.55
C VAL A 347 -8.68 14.49 7.65
N GLY A 348 -9.33 13.38 8.03
CA GLY A 348 -10.36 12.75 7.21
C GLY A 348 -11.27 11.84 8.05
N PRO A 349 -12.33 11.29 7.42
CA PRO A 349 -13.30 10.46 8.11
C PRO A 349 -12.68 9.12 8.49
N LEU A 350 -12.67 8.81 9.78
CA LEU A 350 -12.65 7.42 10.26
C LEU A 350 -14.10 6.87 10.34
N THR A 351 -15.07 7.79 10.43
CA THR A 351 -16.53 7.74 10.35
C THR A 351 -17.35 7.72 11.65
N GLY A 352 -18.65 8.05 11.56
CA GLY A 352 -19.51 8.65 12.57
C GLY A 352 -20.14 7.75 13.64
N PHE A 353 -19.28 7.09 14.43
CA PHE A 353 -19.63 6.23 15.56
C PHE A 353 -20.82 6.73 16.40
N GLY A 354 -21.77 5.85 16.71
CA GLY A 354 -22.93 6.15 17.56
C GLY A 354 -22.58 6.48 19.02
N ALA A 355 -21.36 6.17 19.45
CA ALA A 355 -20.76 6.55 20.73
C ALA A 355 -19.23 6.65 20.57
N PRO A 356 -18.52 7.38 21.45
CA PRO A 356 -17.06 7.44 21.42
C PRO A 356 -16.44 6.03 21.48
N THR A 357 -15.61 5.68 20.51
CA THR A 357 -15.09 4.31 20.34
C THR A 357 -13.59 4.25 20.64
N PRO A 358 -13.13 3.35 21.52
CA PRO A 358 -11.73 3.28 21.91
C PRO A 358 -10.85 2.64 20.82
N TYR A 359 -9.58 3.05 20.79
CA TYR A 359 -8.51 2.46 19.99
C TYR A 359 -7.28 2.29 20.88
N ALA A 360 -6.66 1.11 20.87
CA ALA A 360 -5.40 0.87 21.54
C ALA A 360 -4.26 1.00 20.53
N TYR A 361 -3.28 1.86 20.80
CA TYR A 361 -2.12 1.98 19.94
C TYR A 361 -1.34 0.66 19.90
N GLN A 362 -0.82 0.29 18.73
CA GLN A 362 -0.17 -1.00 18.52
C GLN A 362 1.35 -0.89 18.60
N HIS A 363 1.93 0.22 18.13
CA HIS A 363 3.36 0.45 18.05
C HIS A 363 3.78 1.59 18.98
N THR A 364 4.90 1.44 19.67
CA THR A 364 5.47 2.55 20.44
C THR A 364 6.14 3.56 19.50
N THR A 365 5.99 4.85 19.78
CA THR A 365 6.72 5.92 19.08
C THR A 365 8.21 5.89 19.40
N TYR A 366 9.03 6.43 18.51
CA TYR A 366 10.47 6.54 18.71
C TYR A 366 10.84 7.85 19.41
N ASP A 367 11.93 7.83 20.20
CA ASP A 367 12.51 9.03 20.82
C ASP A 367 13.15 9.98 19.79
N ALA A 368 13.51 9.46 18.61
CA ALA A 368 14.09 10.20 17.50
C ALA A 368 13.51 9.70 16.17
N CYS A 369 13.60 10.51 15.11
CA CYS A 369 13.15 10.08 13.79
C CYS A 369 13.91 8.83 13.32
N ARG A 370 13.17 7.76 13.01
CA ARG A 370 13.72 6.50 12.48
C ARG A 370 14.57 6.69 11.21
N PHE A 371 14.27 7.73 10.44
CA PHE A 371 14.89 8.02 9.15
C PHE A 371 15.92 9.16 9.20
N GLY A 372 16.30 9.61 10.41
CA GLY A 372 17.36 10.59 10.62
C GLY A 372 17.01 12.05 10.34
N PHE A 373 15.71 12.39 10.27
CA PHE A 373 15.28 13.78 10.07
C PHE A 373 15.17 14.55 11.40
N THR A 374 15.44 15.86 11.36
CA THR A 374 15.49 16.76 12.51
C THR A 374 14.25 17.66 12.65
N TYR A 375 13.07 17.05 12.59
CA TYR A 375 11.79 17.73 12.88
C TYR A 375 10.85 16.83 13.68
N SER A 376 9.82 17.42 14.28
CA SER A 376 8.77 16.68 15.01
C SER A 376 7.87 15.91 14.05
N CYS A 377 8.39 14.81 13.54
CA CYS A 377 7.75 13.93 12.56
C CYS A 377 6.84 12.88 13.21
N THR A 378 6.13 12.14 12.36
CA THR A 378 5.19 11.08 12.73
C THR A 378 5.84 9.91 13.48
N CYS A 379 7.16 9.71 13.35
CA CYS A 379 7.88 8.72 14.15
C CYS A 379 7.89 9.05 15.65
N GLN A 380 7.78 10.34 16.00
CA GLN A 380 8.01 10.85 17.35
C GLN A 380 6.74 11.45 17.99
N SER A 381 5.80 11.95 17.19
CA SER A 381 4.67 12.74 17.69
C SER A 381 3.35 12.45 16.95
N PRO A 382 2.23 12.22 17.69
CA PRO A 382 2.13 12.27 19.16
C PRO A 382 2.76 11.03 19.82
N THR A 383 3.41 11.22 20.97
CA THR A 383 4.06 10.13 21.71
C THR A 383 3.02 9.17 22.28
N HIS A 384 3.23 7.87 22.09
CA HIS A 384 2.37 6.82 22.65
C HIS A 384 3.13 5.49 22.82
N LYS A 385 2.63 4.65 23.73
CA LYS A 385 3.08 3.28 23.96
C LYS A 385 2.11 2.29 23.31
N GLY A 386 2.66 1.38 22.52
CA GLY A 386 1.88 0.40 21.76
C GLY A 386 1.86 -1.01 22.35
N VAL A 387 0.76 -1.72 22.14
CA VAL A 387 0.53 -3.12 22.57
C VAL A 387 1.62 -4.07 22.06
N LEU A 388 1.94 -4.03 20.76
CA LEU A 388 2.88 -4.95 20.13
C LEU A 388 4.32 -4.69 20.56
N SER A 389 4.68 -3.43 20.76
CA SER A 389 6.03 -3.06 21.23
C SER A 389 6.27 -3.43 22.69
N GLN A 390 5.21 -3.52 23.52
CA GLN A 390 5.32 -3.91 24.93
C GLN A 390 5.40 -5.42 25.16
N ALA A 391 4.97 -6.25 24.21
CA ALA A 391 5.01 -7.71 24.35
C ALA A 391 6.43 -8.27 24.57
N GLY A 392 7.47 -7.47 24.31
CA GLY A 392 8.88 -7.82 24.56
C GLY A 392 9.55 -7.15 25.77
N ASP A 393 8.87 -6.28 26.52
CA ASP A 393 9.43 -5.57 27.68
C ASP A 393 9.12 -6.30 29.01
N THR A 394 10.05 -6.28 29.96
CA THR A 394 9.96 -6.98 31.26
C THR A 394 9.15 -6.25 32.33
N GLU A 395 8.77 -4.99 32.09
CA GLU A 395 7.97 -4.14 32.98
C GLU A 395 6.69 -3.70 32.23
N PRO A 396 5.54 -4.34 32.46
CA PRO A 396 4.33 -4.05 31.71
C PRO A 396 3.70 -2.73 32.17
N GLY A 397 3.89 -1.66 31.40
CA GLY A 397 2.98 -0.51 31.45
C GLY A 397 1.71 -0.80 30.67
N SER A 398 0.59 -0.13 30.96
CA SER A 398 -0.59 -0.21 30.09
C SER A 398 -0.30 0.46 28.74
N PRO A 399 -0.73 -0.11 27.61
CA PRO A 399 -0.66 0.56 26.31
C PRO A 399 -1.53 1.82 26.34
N ASP A 400 -1.11 2.84 25.60
CA ASP A 400 -1.89 4.07 25.50
C ASP A 400 -3.13 3.83 24.63
N GLN A 401 -4.23 4.50 24.97
CA GLN A 401 -5.48 4.43 24.23
C GLN A 401 -5.94 5.81 23.80
N ALA A 402 -6.64 5.86 22.67
CA ALA A 402 -7.32 7.02 22.16
C ALA A 402 -8.82 6.72 22.02
N THR A 403 -9.63 7.76 21.88
CA THR A 403 -11.07 7.64 21.65
C THR A 403 -11.43 8.41 20.39
N PHE A 404 -12.10 7.74 19.46
CA PHE A 404 -12.53 8.32 18.19
C PHE A 404 -14.02 8.67 18.23
N GLU A 405 -14.34 9.81 17.64
CA GLU A 405 -15.72 10.34 17.54
C GLU A 405 -16.12 10.65 16.07
N GLY A 406 -15.24 10.39 15.10
CA GLY A 406 -15.59 10.52 13.68
C GLY A 406 -14.43 10.83 12.74
N LEU A 407 -13.52 11.70 13.15
CA LEU A 407 -12.36 12.07 12.34
C LEU A 407 -11.06 11.51 12.92
N ALA A 408 -10.14 11.19 12.01
CA ALA A 408 -8.78 10.86 12.34
C ALA A 408 -7.82 11.84 11.67
N ARG A 409 -6.64 11.97 12.25
CA ARG A 409 -5.44 12.51 11.64
C ARG A 409 -4.52 11.34 11.33
N TRP A 410 -4.05 11.25 10.09
CA TRP A 410 -3.28 10.10 9.63
C TRP A 410 -2.26 10.50 8.56
N SER A 411 -1.14 9.78 8.51
CA SER A 411 -0.01 10.05 7.64
C SER A 411 0.38 8.81 6.85
N GLY A 412 0.87 8.98 5.62
CA GLY A 412 1.31 7.90 4.76
C GLY A 412 1.28 8.28 3.28
N THR A 413 2.13 7.63 2.48
CA THR A 413 1.99 7.67 1.00
C THR A 413 0.63 7.09 0.55
N SER A 414 0.05 6.21 1.37
CA SER A 414 -1.33 5.72 1.28
C SER A 414 -2.41 6.81 1.28
N PHE A 415 -2.10 8.01 1.77
CA PHE A 415 -3.00 9.18 1.73
C PHE A 415 -2.58 10.21 0.69
N ALA A 416 -1.29 10.28 0.35
CA ALA A 416 -0.82 11.11 -0.75
C ALA A 416 -1.34 10.62 -2.11
N ALA A 417 -1.34 9.29 -2.35
CA ALA A 417 -1.84 8.69 -3.58
C ALA A 417 -3.31 9.06 -3.88
N PRO A 418 -4.28 8.92 -2.96
CA PRO A 418 -5.66 9.32 -3.22
C PRO A 418 -5.85 10.83 -3.31
N VAL A 419 -5.05 11.65 -2.63
CA VAL A 419 -5.05 13.11 -2.87
C VAL A 419 -4.66 13.41 -4.33
N ALA A 420 -3.61 12.77 -4.85
CA ALA A 420 -3.23 12.92 -6.25
C ALA A 420 -4.29 12.35 -7.21
N ALA A 421 -4.93 11.22 -6.89
CA ALA A 421 -6.03 10.67 -7.66
C ALA A 421 -7.21 11.66 -7.73
N GLY A 422 -7.57 12.27 -6.60
CA GLY A 422 -8.56 13.34 -6.52
C GLY A 422 -8.16 14.55 -7.37
N MET A 423 -6.88 14.96 -7.37
CA MET A 423 -6.42 16.06 -8.22
C MET A 423 -6.52 15.75 -9.72
N VAL A 424 -6.24 14.52 -10.14
CA VAL A 424 -6.47 14.08 -11.53
C VAL A 424 -7.96 14.13 -11.88
N ALA A 425 -8.84 13.61 -11.01
CA ALA A 425 -10.28 13.63 -11.22
C ALA A 425 -10.85 15.06 -11.24
N ALA A 426 -10.37 15.94 -10.37
CA ALA A 426 -10.73 17.36 -10.36
C ALA A 426 -10.28 18.05 -11.66
N PHE A 427 -9.07 17.72 -12.15
CA PHE A 427 -8.59 18.22 -13.43
C PHE A 427 -9.44 17.74 -14.61
N MET A 428 -9.82 16.45 -14.63
CA MET A 428 -10.73 15.89 -15.63
C MET A 428 -12.05 16.66 -15.67
N THR A 429 -12.68 16.84 -14.51
CA THR A 429 -13.94 17.58 -14.38
C THR A 429 -13.79 19.03 -14.86
N ALA A 430 -12.78 19.74 -14.37
CA ALA A 430 -12.58 21.17 -14.67
C ALA A 430 -12.29 21.43 -16.16
N ASN A 431 -11.63 20.50 -16.84
CA ASN A 431 -11.20 20.65 -18.24
C ASN A 431 -12.05 19.84 -19.23
N LYS A 432 -13.06 19.10 -18.76
CA LYS A 432 -13.85 18.15 -19.56
C LYS A 432 -12.96 17.13 -20.29
N GLU A 433 -11.88 16.74 -19.65
CA GLU A 433 -10.98 15.70 -20.14
C GLU A 433 -11.55 14.34 -19.73
N THR A 434 -11.73 13.44 -20.70
CA THR A 434 -12.33 12.10 -20.53
C THR A 434 -11.28 11.00 -20.52
N ASP A 435 -10.01 11.36 -20.68
CA ASP A 435 -8.86 10.46 -20.58
C ASP A 435 -8.10 10.73 -19.29
N ALA A 436 -8.14 9.82 -18.32
CA ALA A 436 -7.41 9.99 -17.07
C ALA A 436 -5.89 10.08 -17.28
N ARG A 437 -5.33 9.41 -18.29
CA ARG A 437 -3.88 9.46 -18.60
C ARG A 437 -3.51 10.79 -19.25
N ALA A 438 -4.35 11.31 -20.14
CA ALA A 438 -4.13 12.63 -20.71
C ALA A 438 -4.28 13.71 -19.63
N ALA A 439 -5.30 13.63 -18.78
CA ALA A 439 -5.50 14.53 -17.65
C ALA A 439 -4.28 14.55 -16.71
N ARG A 440 -3.75 13.38 -16.33
CA ARG A 440 -2.53 13.27 -15.54
C ARG A 440 -1.33 13.91 -16.23
N THR A 441 -1.16 13.71 -17.53
CA THR A 441 -0.05 14.29 -18.30
C THR A 441 -0.15 15.82 -18.38
N GLN A 442 -1.35 16.33 -18.66
CA GLN A 442 -1.63 17.78 -18.73
C GLN A 442 -1.46 18.44 -17.37
N LEU A 443 -1.99 17.82 -16.29
CA LEU A 443 -1.83 18.28 -14.92
C LEU A 443 -0.35 18.40 -14.54
N LEU A 444 0.45 17.35 -14.77
CA LEU A 444 1.87 17.37 -14.42
C LEU A 444 2.68 18.35 -15.26
N THR A 445 2.35 18.50 -16.54
CA THR A 445 3.04 19.43 -17.46
C THR A 445 2.71 20.89 -17.14
N GLY A 446 1.47 21.16 -16.75
CA GLY A 446 1.02 22.48 -16.32
C GLY A 446 1.43 22.84 -14.88
N ASN A 447 1.92 21.86 -14.11
CA ASN A 447 2.28 22.08 -12.72
C ASN A 447 3.63 22.79 -12.59
N THR A 448 3.60 24.01 -12.06
CA THR A 448 4.82 24.78 -11.73
C THR A 448 5.27 24.58 -10.28
N GLU A 449 4.47 23.89 -9.47
CA GLU A 449 4.75 23.66 -8.06
C GLU A 449 5.73 22.51 -7.84
N TYR A 450 6.69 22.72 -6.95
CA TYR A 450 7.67 21.72 -6.56
C TYR A 450 7.83 21.62 -5.03
N ALA A 451 8.46 20.52 -4.62
CA ALA A 451 8.95 20.29 -3.26
C ALA A 451 10.39 19.76 -3.31
N GLU A 452 11.13 19.86 -2.22
CA GLU A 452 12.46 19.26 -2.09
C GLU A 452 12.38 17.88 -1.45
N VAL A 453 12.83 16.85 -2.17
CA VAL A 453 12.92 15.48 -1.65
C VAL A 453 14.31 14.96 -1.88
N ARG A 454 15.06 14.76 -0.78
CA ARG A 454 16.45 14.27 -0.82
C ARG A 454 17.35 15.10 -1.75
N GLY A 455 17.16 16.43 -1.75
CA GLY A 455 17.91 17.37 -2.59
C GLY A 455 17.45 17.48 -4.04
N ALA A 456 16.41 16.74 -4.45
CA ALA A 456 15.80 16.87 -5.77
C ALA A 456 14.54 17.75 -5.71
N HIS A 457 14.36 18.61 -6.71
CA HIS A 457 13.06 19.26 -6.94
C HIS A 457 12.14 18.30 -7.69
N VAL A 458 11.02 17.98 -7.08
CA VAL A 458 10.02 17.03 -7.60
C VAL A 458 8.66 17.71 -7.75
N PRO A 459 7.81 17.28 -8.71
CA PRO A 459 6.47 17.83 -8.86
C PRO A 459 5.66 17.68 -7.58
N ALA A 460 5.12 18.79 -7.07
CA ALA A 460 4.25 18.82 -5.90
C ALA A 460 2.80 19.04 -6.33
N LEU A 461 1.93 18.09 -6.02
CA LEU A 461 0.50 18.13 -6.28
C LEU A 461 -0.22 18.50 -4.98
N ARG A 462 -0.45 19.80 -4.76
CA ARG A 462 -1.14 20.32 -3.58
C ARG A 462 -2.55 20.78 -3.97
N PRO A 463 -3.62 20.14 -3.46
CA PRO A 463 -4.96 20.58 -3.78
C PRO A 463 -5.22 21.96 -3.12
N PRO A 464 -5.95 22.88 -3.76
CA PRO A 464 -6.15 24.25 -3.25
C PRO A 464 -6.80 24.33 -1.86
N THR A 465 -7.54 23.29 -1.48
CA THR A 465 -8.24 23.20 -0.19
C THR A 465 -7.40 22.57 0.92
N TRP A 466 -6.19 22.09 0.61
CA TRP A 466 -5.26 21.62 1.62
C TRP A 466 -4.56 22.79 2.30
N ARG A 467 -4.50 22.72 3.63
CA ARG A 467 -3.90 23.76 4.47
C ARG A 467 -2.60 23.22 5.05
N PRO A 468 -1.43 23.77 4.68
CA PRO A 468 -0.17 23.36 5.27
C PRO A 468 -0.13 23.70 6.76
N VAL A 469 0.54 22.84 7.53
CA VAL A 469 0.76 23.00 8.97
C VAL A 469 2.25 23.16 9.22
N ALA A 470 2.59 24.20 10.00
CA ALA A 470 3.96 24.52 10.35
C ALA A 470 4.68 23.34 11.03
N VAL A 471 5.89 23.08 10.57
CA VAL A 471 6.76 22.03 11.10
C VAL A 471 7.60 22.59 12.25
N VAL A 472 7.72 21.83 13.33
CA VAL A 472 8.58 22.17 14.47
C VAL A 472 9.95 21.53 14.27
N PRO A 473 11.03 22.30 14.03
CA PRO A 473 12.39 21.77 13.98
C PRO A 473 12.80 21.22 15.35
N LEU A 474 13.55 20.13 15.35
CA LEU A 474 14.16 19.61 16.56
C LEU A 474 15.66 19.92 16.54
N ALA A 475 16.20 20.35 17.68
CA ALA A 475 17.64 20.51 17.82
C ALA A 475 18.32 19.15 17.59
N PRO A 476 19.48 19.10 16.90
CA PRO A 476 20.25 17.87 16.84
C PRO A 476 20.63 17.44 18.28
N PRO A 477 20.68 16.12 18.57
CA PRO A 477 21.15 15.66 19.87
C PRO A 477 22.55 16.21 20.14
N ALA A 478 22.75 16.75 21.35
CA ALA A 478 23.96 17.42 21.78
C ALA A 478 25.18 16.50 21.89
#